data_AF-A0A5R9ILN1-F1
#
_entry.id   AF-A0A5R9ILN1-F1
#
_cell.length_a   1.000
_cell.length_b   1.000
_cell.length_c   1.000
_cell.angle_alpha   90.00
_cell.angle_beta   90.00
_cell.angle_gamma   90.00
#
_symmetry.space_group_name_H-M   'P 1'
#
loop_
_entity.id
_entity.type
_entity.pdbx_description
1 polymer ?
#
loop_
_entity_poly.entity_id
_entity_poly.type
_entity_poly.pdbx_seq_one_letter_code
_entity_poly.pdbx_strand_id
1 'polypeptide(L)'
;MILSARTLVSLVLLFNITSCTSIPQGVEPVKGFELSRYLGTWYEVARLDHSFERGLEQVTARYSLDDNGDVVVENKGFDSVDREWSSAEGKAKFVGSENTGHLKVSFFGPFYSSYVISHLKESSTDGQEAYQTAYVIGYETDYVWMLSRTPAVTKAEKQDFIRHVEALGVDADELIWVQHPSR
;
A
#
# COMPACT_ATOMS: atom_id res chain seq x y z
N MET A 1 -27.86 -36.02 -50.06
CA MET A 1 -27.36 -36.31 -48.70
C MET A 1 -26.64 -35.07 -48.19
N ILE A 2 -27.05 -34.58 -47.03
CA ILE A 2 -26.82 -33.22 -46.51
C ILE A 2 -25.39 -33.10 -45.97
N LEU A 3 -24.61 -32.12 -46.45
CA LEU A 3 -23.38 -31.70 -45.76
C LEU A 3 -23.77 -30.85 -44.54
N SER A 4 -23.68 -31.41 -43.34
CA SER A 4 -23.84 -30.64 -42.09
C SER A 4 -22.53 -29.92 -41.76
N ALA A 5 -22.53 -28.59 -41.85
CA ALA A 5 -21.48 -27.75 -41.31
C ALA A 5 -21.44 -27.90 -39.78
N ARG A 6 -20.33 -28.39 -39.24
CA ARG A 6 -20.09 -28.43 -37.79
C ARG A 6 -19.60 -27.05 -37.36
N THR A 7 -20.52 -26.20 -36.92
CA THR A 7 -20.17 -24.94 -36.27
C THR A 7 -19.51 -25.26 -34.92
N LEU A 8 -18.19 -25.14 -34.87
CA LEU A 8 -17.44 -25.22 -33.61
C LEU A 8 -17.68 -23.91 -32.85
N VAL A 9 -18.67 -23.91 -31.95
CA VAL A 9 -18.88 -22.78 -31.03
C VAL A 9 -17.77 -22.86 -29.98
N SER A 10 -16.66 -22.15 -30.21
CA SER A 10 -15.65 -21.92 -29.18
C SER A 10 -16.25 -21.06 -28.08
N LEU A 11 -16.64 -21.71 -26.98
CA LEU A 11 -17.06 -21.05 -25.75
C LEU A 11 -15.83 -20.37 -25.14
N VAL A 12 -15.58 -19.11 -25.50
CA VAL A 12 -14.57 -18.27 -24.84
C VAL A 12 -15.09 -18.01 -23.44
N LEU A 13 -14.64 -18.80 -22.48
CA LEU A 13 -14.83 -18.55 -21.07
C LEU A 13 -14.03 -17.28 -20.73
N LEU A 14 -14.68 -16.12 -20.79
CA LEU A 14 -14.15 -14.87 -20.24
C LEU A 14 -14.03 -15.07 -18.73
N PHE A 15 -12.88 -15.59 -18.31
CA PHE A 15 -12.45 -15.51 -16.92
C PHE A 15 -12.35 -14.02 -16.63
N ASN A 16 -13.38 -13.48 -15.97
CA ASN A 16 -13.30 -12.15 -15.40
C ASN A 16 -12.26 -12.28 -14.28
N ILE A 17 -11.02 -11.91 -14.59
CA ILE A 17 -9.96 -11.77 -13.60
C ILE A 17 -10.39 -10.55 -12.79
N THR A 18 -11.22 -10.76 -11.78
CA THR A 18 -11.65 -9.71 -10.86
C THR A 18 -10.42 -9.24 -10.13
N SER A 19 -9.89 -8.08 -10.50
CA SER A 19 -8.86 -7.41 -9.72
C SER A 19 -9.40 -7.23 -8.30
N CYS A 20 -8.70 -7.73 -7.29
CA CYS A 20 -9.07 -7.57 -5.88
C CYS A 20 -8.80 -6.13 -5.43
N THR A 21 -9.62 -5.19 -5.94
CA THR A 21 -9.60 -3.77 -5.58
C THR A 21 -10.67 -3.43 -4.54
N SER A 22 -11.25 -4.45 -3.89
CA SER A 22 -12.21 -4.25 -2.80
C SER A 22 -11.53 -3.66 -1.58
N ILE A 23 -12.32 -2.98 -0.76
CA ILE A 23 -11.92 -2.52 0.57
C ILE A 23 -12.29 -3.64 1.55
N PRO A 24 -11.40 -4.07 2.45
CA PRO A 24 -11.73 -5.05 3.47
C PRO A 24 -12.89 -4.58 4.36
N GLN A 25 -13.63 -5.52 4.92
CA GLN A 25 -14.72 -5.19 5.85
C GLN A 25 -14.18 -4.41 7.07
N GLY A 26 -14.89 -3.35 7.46
CA GLY A 26 -14.53 -2.51 8.61
C GLY A 26 -13.46 -1.45 8.30
N VAL A 27 -12.86 -1.45 7.11
CA VAL A 27 -11.90 -0.43 6.69
C VAL A 27 -12.62 0.70 5.96
N GLU A 28 -12.35 1.94 6.37
CA GLU A 28 -12.84 3.13 5.68
C GLU A 28 -11.67 3.96 5.13
N PRO A 29 -11.65 4.30 3.83
CA PRO A 29 -10.62 5.15 3.26
C PRO A 29 -10.82 6.60 3.70
N VAL A 30 -9.71 7.29 4.00
CA VAL A 30 -9.71 8.73 4.29
C VAL A 30 -10.39 9.50 3.16
N LYS A 31 -11.24 10.45 3.53
CA LYS A 31 -11.89 11.41 2.63
C LYS A 31 -11.17 12.76 2.68
N GLY A 32 -11.22 13.52 1.60
CA GLY A 32 -10.46 14.76 1.48
C GLY A 32 -8.96 14.51 1.28
N PHE A 33 -8.60 13.34 0.75
CA PHE A 33 -7.23 12.99 0.45
C PHE A 33 -6.65 13.90 -0.64
N GLU A 34 -5.42 14.37 -0.44
CA GLU A 34 -4.69 15.21 -1.39
C GLU A 34 -3.38 14.53 -1.80
N LEU A 35 -3.34 14.00 -3.03
CA LEU A 35 -2.18 13.26 -3.53
C LEU A 35 -0.87 14.06 -3.44
N SER A 36 -0.91 15.35 -3.75
CA SER A 36 0.26 16.25 -3.74
C SER A 36 0.97 16.26 -2.37
N ARG A 37 0.21 16.17 -1.28
CA ARG A 37 0.70 16.14 0.11
C ARG A 37 1.21 14.75 0.52
N TYR A 38 0.82 13.71 -0.23
CA TYR A 38 1.23 12.32 -0.02
C TYR A 38 2.50 11.93 -0.79
N LEU A 39 2.84 12.65 -1.86
CA LEU A 39 4.07 12.43 -2.64
C LEU A 39 5.34 12.50 -1.77
N GLY A 40 6.45 11.98 -2.30
CA GLY A 40 7.74 11.91 -1.64
C GLY A 40 7.93 10.61 -0.86
N THR A 41 8.94 10.61 0.01
CA THR A 41 9.36 9.40 0.73
C THR A 41 8.57 9.20 2.01
N TRP A 42 8.23 7.95 2.26
CA TRP A 42 7.70 7.42 3.51
C TRP A 42 8.61 6.30 4.01
N TYR A 43 8.86 6.27 5.30
CA TYR A 43 9.49 5.17 6.00
C TYR A 43 8.40 4.20 6.42
N GLU A 44 8.60 2.92 6.15
CA GLU A 44 7.76 1.87 6.71
C GLU A 44 8.21 1.61 8.14
N VAL A 45 7.36 1.92 9.11
CA VAL A 45 7.67 1.81 10.54
C VAL A 45 7.20 0.49 11.10
N ALA A 46 6.09 -0.02 10.59
CA ALA A 46 5.55 -1.32 10.96
C ALA A 46 4.82 -1.96 9.79
N ARG A 47 4.83 -3.30 9.76
CA ARG A 47 4.04 -4.13 8.85
C ARG A 47 3.68 -5.47 9.49
N LEU A 48 2.84 -6.25 8.83
CA LEU A 48 2.78 -7.70 9.08
C LEU A 48 3.81 -8.43 8.21
N ASP A 49 3.96 -9.74 8.43
CA ASP A 49 4.90 -10.55 7.64
C ASP A 49 4.42 -10.76 6.20
N HIS A 50 4.92 -9.94 5.29
CA HIS A 50 4.67 -10.06 3.86
C HIS A 50 5.81 -10.79 3.18
N SER A 51 5.51 -11.87 2.46
CA SER A 51 6.54 -12.73 1.86
C SER A 51 7.51 -12.00 0.93
N PHE A 52 7.07 -10.91 0.29
CA PHE A 52 7.87 -10.09 -0.62
C PHE A 52 8.78 -9.08 0.09
N GLU A 53 8.68 -8.95 1.42
CA GLU A 53 9.49 -8.01 2.22
C GLU A 53 10.29 -8.70 3.33
N ARG A 54 10.22 -10.02 3.43
CA ARG A 54 10.94 -10.79 4.45
C ARG A 54 12.43 -10.49 4.40
N GLY A 55 13.02 -10.23 5.57
CA GLY A 55 14.45 -9.93 5.72
C GLY A 55 14.84 -8.48 5.42
N LEU A 56 13.93 -7.67 4.88
CA LEU A 56 14.19 -6.27 4.57
C LEU A 56 14.05 -5.37 5.81
N GLU A 57 15.07 -4.54 6.02
CA GLU A 57 15.12 -3.45 6.97
C GLU A 57 15.21 -2.10 6.24
N GLN A 58 15.12 -0.99 6.97
CA GLN A 58 15.28 0.36 6.42
C GLN A 58 14.33 0.64 5.23
N VAL A 59 13.15 0.04 5.28
CA VAL A 59 12.22 0.01 4.15
C VAL A 59 11.57 1.38 3.96
N THR A 60 11.60 1.86 2.72
CA THR A 60 10.98 3.10 2.30
C THR A 60 10.11 2.88 1.07
N ALA A 61 9.03 3.65 0.99
CA ALA A 61 8.19 3.78 -0.19
C ALA A 61 8.23 5.24 -0.66
N ARG A 62 8.66 5.48 -1.89
CA ARG A 62 8.67 6.83 -2.49
C ARG A 62 7.59 6.92 -3.55
N TYR A 63 6.72 7.91 -3.39
CA TYR A 63 5.64 8.19 -4.34
C TYR A 63 6.01 9.40 -5.18
N SER A 64 5.88 9.28 -6.50
CA SER A 64 6.12 10.37 -7.45
C SER A 64 5.08 10.34 -8.57
N LEU A 65 5.09 11.37 -9.42
CA LEU A 65 4.30 11.40 -10.65
C LEU A 65 5.26 11.20 -11.83
N ASP A 66 4.87 10.36 -12.79
CA ASP A 66 5.54 10.31 -14.09
C ASP A 66 5.07 11.45 -15.01
N ASP A 67 5.65 11.55 -16.22
CA ASP A 67 5.32 12.59 -17.20
C ASP A 67 3.85 12.55 -17.66
N ASN A 68 3.16 11.43 -17.45
CA ASN A 68 1.73 11.26 -17.76
C ASN A 68 0.83 11.59 -16.56
N GLY A 69 1.42 11.90 -15.40
CA GLY A 69 0.69 12.10 -14.15
C GLY A 69 0.24 10.79 -13.48
N ASP A 70 0.76 9.63 -13.91
CA ASP A 70 0.52 8.38 -13.19
C ASP A 70 1.37 8.35 -11.90
N VAL A 71 0.83 7.76 -10.83
CA VAL A 71 1.58 7.59 -9.58
C VAL A 71 2.57 6.44 -9.71
N VAL A 72 3.85 6.73 -9.50
CA VAL A 72 4.93 5.76 -9.42
C VAL A 72 5.24 5.48 -7.95
N VAL A 73 5.45 4.22 -7.62
CA VAL A 73 5.82 3.75 -6.27
C VAL A 73 7.17 3.05 -6.35
N GLU A 74 8.17 3.60 -5.69
CA GLU A 74 9.50 2.99 -5.57
C GLU A 74 9.68 2.48 -4.14
N ASN A 75 9.63 1.17 -3.95
CA ASN A 75 9.98 0.53 -2.68
C ASN A 75 11.47 0.22 -2.65
N LYS A 76 12.13 0.48 -1.53
CA LYS A 76 13.55 0.18 -1.32
C LYS A 76 13.78 -0.28 0.12
N GLY A 77 14.50 -1.39 0.29
CA GLY A 77 14.87 -1.95 1.59
C GLY A 77 16.27 -2.56 1.55
N PHE A 78 16.90 -2.68 2.72
CA PHE A 78 18.18 -3.36 2.88
C PHE A 78 17.95 -4.80 3.32
N ASP A 79 18.41 -5.77 2.52
CA ASP A 79 18.38 -7.17 2.89
C ASP A 79 19.51 -7.45 3.90
N SER A 80 19.13 -7.81 5.12
CA SER A 80 20.08 -8.05 6.21
C SER A 80 20.89 -9.35 6.04
N VAL A 81 20.37 -10.31 5.27
CA VAL A 81 20.98 -11.63 5.04
C VAL A 81 22.01 -11.52 3.92
N ASP A 82 21.59 -10.99 2.77
CA ASP A 82 22.44 -10.85 1.57
C ASP A 82 23.30 -9.58 1.61
N ARG A 83 23.01 -8.67 2.55
CA ARG A 83 23.74 -7.41 2.79
C ARG A 83 23.74 -6.49 1.59
N GLU A 84 22.63 -6.44 0.86
CA GLU A 84 22.46 -5.62 -0.33
C GLU A 84 21.15 -4.81 -0.29
N TRP A 85 21.05 -3.81 -1.16
CA TRP A 85 19.82 -3.05 -1.33
C TRP A 85 18.92 -3.72 -2.35
N SER A 86 17.68 -3.98 -1.96
CA SER A 86 16.62 -4.44 -2.84
C SER A 86 15.67 -3.28 -3.16
N SER A 87 15.15 -3.24 -4.39
CA SER A 87 14.19 -2.23 -4.82
C SER A 87 13.17 -2.79 -5.81
N ALA A 88 11.95 -2.29 -5.73
CA ALA A 88 10.88 -2.59 -6.66
C ALA A 88 10.16 -1.31 -7.09
N GLU A 89 9.92 -1.17 -8.38
CA GLU A 89 9.12 -0.08 -8.94
C GLU A 89 7.74 -0.61 -9.33
N GLY A 90 6.70 0.16 -8.99
CA GLY A 90 5.32 -0.14 -9.31
C GLY A 90 4.55 1.10 -9.69
N LYS A 91 3.29 0.89 -10.06
CA LYS A 91 2.34 1.96 -10.38
C LYS A 91 1.13 1.90 -9.47
N ALA A 92 0.64 3.07 -9.06
CA ALA A 92 -0.59 3.21 -8.30
C ALA A 92 -1.64 3.99 -9.10
N LYS A 93 -2.91 3.60 -8.95
CA LYS A 93 -4.05 4.28 -9.57
C LYS A 93 -5.19 4.41 -8.57
N PHE A 94 -5.94 5.50 -8.61
CA PHE A 94 -7.17 5.59 -7.83
C PHE A 94 -8.19 4.54 -8.30
N VAL A 95 -8.91 3.92 -7.35
CA VAL A 95 -10.01 3.00 -7.67
C VAL A 95 -11.30 3.77 -7.96
N GLY A 96 -11.44 4.97 -7.40
CA GLY A 96 -12.57 5.87 -7.59
C GLY A 96 -12.14 7.33 -7.59
N SER A 97 -12.79 8.15 -6.76
CA SER A 97 -12.48 9.57 -6.64
C SER A 97 -11.06 9.82 -6.13
N GLU A 98 -10.34 10.78 -6.73
CA GLU A 98 -8.97 11.15 -6.34
C GLU A 98 -8.88 11.80 -4.95
N ASN A 99 -10.01 12.27 -4.40
CA ASN A 99 -10.10 12.80 -3.04
C ASN A 99 -10.35 11.72 -1.97
N THR A 100 -10.32 10.45 -2.35
CA THR A 100 -10.45 9.30 -1.43
C THR A 100 -9.14 8.55 -1.43
N GLY A 101 -8.61 8.24 -0.25
CA GLY A 101 -7.38 7.47 -0.04
C GLY A 101 -7.53 5.99 -0.40
N HIS A 102 -8.10 5.67 -1.56
CA HIS A 102 -8.26 4.31 -2.07
C HIS A 102 -7.64 4.17 -3.45
N LEU A 103 -6.50 3.50 -3.48
CA LEU A 103 -5.72 3.23 -4.66
C LEU A 103 -5.64 1.71 -4.90
N LYS A 104 -5.08 1.36 -6.04
CA LYS A 104 -4.62 0.01 -6.36
C LYS A 104 -3.20 0.08 -6.87
N VAL A 105 -2.34 -0.81 -6.41
CA VAL A 105 -0.90 -0.81 -6.71
C VAL A 105 -0.51 -2.07 -7.46
N SER A 106 0.40 -1.95 -8.43
CA SER A 106 0.94 -3.05 -9.23
C SER A 106 2.47 -2.92 -9.35
N PHE A 107 3.20 -3.91 -8.82
CA PHE A 107 4.66 -4.06 -9.02
C PHE A 107 5.02 -5.06 -10.12
N PHE A 108 4.10 -5.97 -10.46
CA PHE A 108 4.26 -6.94 -11.54
C PHE A 108 2.96 -6.98 -12.35
N GLY A 109 2.97 -6.36 -13.54
CA GLY A 109 1.77 -6.29 -14.37
C GLY A 109 1.28 -7.68 -14.82
N PRO A 110 -0.01 -7.85 -15.14
CA PRO A 110 -1.13 -6.90 -15.04
C PRO A 110 -1.94 -7.04 -13.73
N PHE A 111 -1.30 -7.35 -12.59
CA PHE A 111 -1.99 -7.60 -11.32
C PHE A 111 -1.94 -6.41 -10.37
N TYR A 112 -3.12 -5.95 -9.94
CA TYR A 112 -3.25 -4.86 -8.97
C TYR A 112 -3.83 -5.38 -7.66
N SER A 113 -3.29 -4.87 -6.56
CA SER A 113 -3.78 -5.09 -5.19
C SER A 113 -4.35 -3.79 -4.61
N SER A 114 -5.38 -3.91 -3.76
CA SER A 114 -5.98 -2.77 -3.07
C SER A 114 -4.97 -2.09 -2.13
N TYR A 115 -5.03 -0.76 -2.06
CA TYR A 115 -4.21 0.08 -1.18
C TYR A 115 -5.12 1.13 -0.56
N VAL A 116 -5.49 0.93 0.70
CA VAL A 116 -6.49 1.74 1.40
C VAL A 116 -5.79 2.53 2.52
N ILE A 117 -5.68 3.83 2.33
CA ILE A 117 -5.23 4.75 3.38
C ILE A 117 -6.40 4.94 4.35
N SER A 118 -6.35 4.22 5.46
CA SER A 118 -7.41 4.16 6.47
C SER A 118 -7.29 5.21 7.57
N HIS A 119 -6.10 5.80 7.72
CA HIS A 119 -5.83 6.89 8.64
C HIS A 119 -4.73 7.79 8.09
N LEU A 120 -4.87 9.10 8.29
CA LEU A 120 -3.85 10.10 8.02
C LEU A 120 -3.76 11.07 9.19
N LYS A 121 -2.55 11.22 9.73
CA LYS A 121 -2.23 12.26 10.69
C LYS A 121 -1.53 13.41 9.98
N GLU A 122 -2.02 14.61 10.22
CA GLU A 122 -1.49 15.84 9.64
C GLU A 122 -0.80 16.68 10.73
N SER A 123 0.19 17.47 10.32
CA SER A 123 0.81 18.48 11.18
C SER A 123 0.93 19.77 10.39
N SER A 124 0.62 20.89 11.03
CA SER A 124 0.85 22.22 10.47
C SER A 124 2.22 22.71 10.93
N THR A 125 3.09 23.04 9.97
CA THR A 125 4.35 23.74 10.25
C THR A 125 4.44 24.91 9.29
N ASP A 126 4.65 26.11 9.82
CA ASP A 126 4.76 27.36 9.03
C ASP A 126 3.58 27.61 8.06
N GLY A 127 2.37 27.20 8.46
CA GLY A 127 1.14 27.39 7.67
C GLY A 127 0.97 26.39 6.52
N GLN A 128 1.83 25.38 6.39
CA GLN A 128 1.66 24.26 5.48
C GLN A 128 1.23 23.03 6.27
N GLU A 129 0.07 22.46 5.93
CA GLU A 129 -0.39 21.20 6.50
C GLU A 129 0.26 20.04 5.74
N ALA A 130 1.09 19.25 6.42
CA ALA A 130 1.77 18.10 5.83
C ALA A 130 1.31 16.80 6.47
N TYR A 131 1.07 15.78 5.65
CA TYR A 131 0.84 14.41 6.14
C TYR A 131 2.12 13.87 6.78
N GLN A 132 2.01 13.41 8.02
CA GLN A 132 3.13 12.91 8.83
C GLN A 132 3.12 11.40 9.01
N THR A 133 1.93 10.81 9.18
CA THR A 133 1.76 9.37 9.41
C THR A 133 0.55 8.88 8.65
N ALA A 134 0.66 7.70 8.05
CA ALA A 134 -0.43 7.04 7.34
C ALA A 134 -0.56 5.59 7.80
N TYR A 135 -1.79 5.11 7.99
CA TYR A 135 -2.09 3.69 8.19
C TYR A 135 -2.73 3.14 6.93
N VAL A 136 -2.10 2.13 6.35
CA VAL A 136 -2.49 1.57 5.06
C VAL A 136 -2.91 0.13 5.27
N ILE A 137 -4.04 -0.24 4.68
CA ILE A 137 -4.55 -1.62 4.65
C ILE A 137 -4.61 -2.08 3.19
N GLY A 138 -4.23 -3.32 2.94
CA GLY A 138 -4.27 -3.93 1.62
C GLY A 138 -5.67 -4.39 1.22
N TYR A 139 -5.73 -5.44 0.40
CA TYR A 139 -7.00 -6.05 -0.03
C TYR A 139 -7.67 -6.90 1.06
N GLU A 140 -6.90 -7.30 2.08
CA GLU A 140 -7.31 -8.00 3.30
C GLU A 140 -6.56 -7.41 4.51
N THR A 141 -7.01 -7.70 5.74
CA THR A 141 -6.47 -7.13 6.98
C THR A 141 -5.16 -7.77 7.44
N ASP A 142 -4.72 -8.84 6.78
CA ASP A 142 -3.37 -9.40 6.92
C ASP A 142 -2.31 -8.60 6.15
N TYR A 143 -2.70 -7.53 5.45
CA TYR A 143 -1.83 -6.55 4.80
C TYR A 143 -1.99 -5.19 5.45
N VAL A 144 -1.08 -4.83 6.35
CA VAL A 144 -1.11 -3.53 7.05
C VAL A 144 0.26 -2.90 7.08
N TRP A 145 0.31 -1.58 6.96
CA TRP A 145 1.54 -0.79 7.08
C TRP A 145 1.29 0.47 7.90
N MET A 146 2.22 0.78 8.79
CA MET A 146 2.38 2.11 9.36
C MET A 146 3.48 2.83 8.59
N LEU A 147 3.12 3.90 7.88
CA LEU A 147 4.06 4.75 7.17
C LEU A 147 4.27 6.06 7.93
N SER A 148 5.50 6.57 7.94
CA SER A 148 5.85 7.85 8.57
C SER A 148 6.79 8.68 7.70
N ARG A 149 6.74 10.01 7.82
CA ARG A 149 7.75 10.90 7.20
C ARG A 149 9.10 10.86 7.91
N THR A 150 9.15 10.30 9.13
CA THR A 150 10.38 10.10 9.90
C THR A 150 10.61 8.61 10.18
N PRO A 151 11.88 8.16 10.27
CA PRO A 151 12.22 6.75 10.50
C PRO A 151 11.80 6.24 11.89
N ALA A 152 11.57 7.16 12.84
CA ALA A 152 11.11 6.86 14.19
C ALA A 152 9.81 7.62 14.49
N VAL A 153 8.96 6.98 15.28
CA VAL A 153 7.67 7.51 15.75
C VAL A 153 7.61 7.41 17.27
N THR A 154 6.75 8.22 17.88
CA THR A 154 6.55 8.22 19.33
C THR A 154 5.84 6.94 19.81
N LYS A 155 5.99 6.61 21.09
CA LYS A 155 5.24 5.50 21.71
C LYS A 155 3.72 5.69 21.59
N ALA A 156 3.25 6.94 21.65
CA ALA A 156 1.84 7.26 21.46
C ALA A 156 1.38 6.86 20.05
N GLU A 157 2.11 7.27 19.00
CA GLU A 157 1.78 6.92 17.62
C GLU A 157 1.83 5.41 17.36
N LYS A 158 2.75 4.68 18.01
CA LYS A 158 2.74 3.21 17.97
C LYS A 158 1.47 2.62 18.59
N GLN A 159 1.08 3.11 19.77
CA GLN A 159 -0.11 2.60 20.45
C GLN A 159 -1.39 2.96 19.68
N ASP A 160 -1.42 4.13 19.04
CA ASP A 160 -2.53 4.55 18.20
C ASP A 160 -2.67 3.62 16.99
N PHE A 161 -1.56 3.25 16.35
CA PHE A 161 -1.55 2.28 15.25
C PHE A 161 -2.01 0.88 15.70
N ILE A 162 -1.49 0.40 16.83
CA ILE A 162 -1.91 -0.88 17.43
C ILE A 162 -3.44 -0.92 17.62
N ARG A 163 -4.01 0.10 18.28
CA ARG A 163 -5.46 0.15 18.52
C ARG A 163 -6.26 0.20 17.21
N HIS A 164 -5.72 0.89 16.20
CA HIS A 164 -6.36 0.97 14.88
C HIS A 164 -6.45 -0.40 14.20
N VAL A 165 -5.36 -1.17 14.19
CA VAL A 165 -5.36 -2.50 13.54
C VAL A 165 -6.05 -3.57 14.37
N GLU A 166 -5.99 -3.51 15.71
CA GLU A 166 -6.75 -4.41 16.60
C GLU A 166 -8.27 -4.25 16.40
N ALA A 167 -8.74 -3.03 16.15
CA ALA A 167 -10.15 -2.78 15.84
C ALA A 167 -10.60 -3.43 14.51
N LEU A 168 -9.65 -3.79 13.65
CA LEU A 168 -9.87 -4.55 12.40
C LEU A 168 -9.68 -6.06 12.58
N GLY A 169 -9.38 -6.52 13.79
CA GLY A 169 -9.15 -7.94 14.10
C GLY A 169 -7.73 -8.43 13.83
N VAL A 170 -6.77 -7.53 13.64
CA VAL A 170 -5.34 -7.88 13.52
C VAL A 170 -4.76 -8.18 14.90
N ASP A 171 -3.98 -9.27 15.00
CA ASP A 171 -3.17 -9.54 16.18
C ASP A 171 -1.94 -8.62 16.18
N ALA A 172 -1.90 -7.66 17.10
CA ALA A 172 -0.83 -6.68 17.17
C ALA A 172 0.52 -7.29 17.57
N ASP A 173 0.53 -8.49 18.17
CA ASP A 173 1.77 -9.19 18.52
C ASP A 173 2.50 -9.73 17.26
N GLU A 174 1.80 -9.84 16.13
CA GLU A 174 2.39 -10.23 14.84
C GLU A 174 3.04 -9.05 14.10
N LEU A 175 2.88 -7.82 14.59
CA LEU A 175 3.48 -6.64 13.96
C LEU A 175 5.00 -6.66 14.03
N ILE A 176 5.62 -6.54 12.85
CA ILE A 176 7.04 -6.33 12.69
C ILE A 176 7.32 -4.84 12.73
N TRP A 177 8.08 -4.41 13.75
CA TRP A 177 8.61 -3.04 13.83
C TRP A 177 9.92 -2.94 13.05
N VAL A 178 9.87 -2.31 11.89
CA VAL A 178 10.99 -2.22 10.96
C VAL A 178 12.13 -1.40 11.57
N GLN A 179 13.35 -1.93 11.47
CA GLN A 179 14.53 -1.24 11.97
C GLN A 179 14.97 -0.14 11.00
N HIS A 180 15.19 1.05 11.55
CA HIS A 180 15.79 2.19 10.86
C HIS A 180 16.97 2.71 11.68
N PRO A 181 18.07 3.15 11.05
CA PRO A 181 19.18 3.74 11.78
C PRO A 181 18.71 4.99 12.54
N SER A 182 19.12 5.07 13.81
CA SER A 182 18.99 6.30 14.59
C SER A 182 19.90 7.36 13.95
N ARG A 183 19.35 8.54 13.66
CA ARG A 183 20.17 9.68 13.25
C ARG A 183 21.00 10.21 14.42
#